data_AF-L8P7P2-F1
#
_entry.id   AF-L8P7P2-F1
#
_cell.length_a   1.000
_cell.length_b   1.000
_cell.length_c   1.000
_cell.angle_alpha   90.00
_cell.angle_beta   90.00
_cell.angle_gamma   90.00
#
_symmetry.space_group_name_H-M   'P 1'
#
loop_
_entity.id
_entity.type
_entity.pdbx_description
1 polymer ?
#
loop_
_entity_poly.entity_id
_entity_poly.type
_entity_poly.pdbx_seq_one_letter_code
_entity_poly.pdbx_strand_id
1 'polypeptide(L)'
;MFALDTGASAGVIDEDVADQVGLARTGESRSVSGILGTGRVPVARVARVAQWTVGDVRLGPGEVTIIDLGLKKPGSQGPTPPGGRGTEP
;
A
#
# COMPACT_ATOMS: atom_id res chain seq x y z
N MET A 1 -2.05 10.01 -3.76
CA MET A 1 -3.35 10.19 -3.09
C MET A 1 -3.24 9.55 -1.72
N PHE A 2 -3.80 10.17 -0.68
CA PHE A 2 -3.79 9.63 0.69
C PHE A 2 -5.23 9.51 1.19
N ALA A 3 -5.49 8.52 2.02
CA ALA A 3 -6.77 8.34 2.70
C ALA A 3 -6.55 8.43 4.21
N LEU A 4 -7.39 9.20 4.90
CA LEU A 4 -7.46 9.19 6.35
C LEU A 4 -8.40 8.07 6.77
N ASP A 5 -7.84 7.03 7.39
CA ASP A 5 -8.58 5.87 7.85
C ASP A 5 -8.47 5.75 9.38
N THR A 6 -9.55 6.08 10.08
CA THR A 6 -9.63 5.97 11.54
C THR A 6 -9.90 4.54 12.01
N GLY A 7 -10.26 3.62 11.10
CA GLY A 7 -10.41 2.19 11.38
C GLY A 7 -9.09 1.43 11.37
N ALA A 8 -8.05 2.01 10.79
CA ALA A 8 -6.70 1.46 10.82
C ALA A 8 -6.00 1.77 12.15
N SER A 9 -5.36 0.77 12.75
CA SER A 9 -4.56 0.94 13.97
C SER A 9 -3.15 1.49 13.71
N ALA A 10 -2.73 1.54 12.45
CA ALA A 10 -1.42 2.03 12.02
C ALA A 10 -1.50 2.65 10.62
N GLY A 11 -0.58 3.58 10.34
CA GLY A 11 -0.42 4.15 9.00
C GLY A 11 0.14 3.11 8.03
N VAL A 12 -0.41 3.08 6.81
CA VAL A 12 0.00 2.19 5.73
C VAL A 12 0.52 2.99 4.56
N ILE A 13 1.65 2.58 3.97
CA ILE A 13 2.23 3.16 2.76
C ILE A 13 2.37 2.06 1.70
N ASP A 14 2.14 2.42 0.44
CA ASP A 14 2.43 1.56 -0.70
C ASP A 14 3.94 1.33 -0.91
N GLU A 15 4.34 0.16 -1.39
CA GLU A 15 5.75 -0.15 -1.65
C GLU A 15 6.42 0.81 -2.65
N ASP A 16 5.73 1.19 -3.73
CA ASP A 16 6.28 2.14 -4.72
C ASP A 16 6.57 3.50 -4.08
N VAL A 17 5.69 3.95 -3.17
CA VAL A 17 5.86 5.24 -2.46
C VAL A 17 7.02 5.14 -1.48
N ALA A 18 7.13 4.03 -0.74
CA ALA A 18 8.22 3.81 0.20
C ALA A 18 9.60 3.81 -0.51
N ASP A 19 9.68 3.24 -1.71
CA ASP A 19 10.89 3.25 -2.53
C ASP A 19 11.19 4.65 -3.10
N GLN A 20 10.17 5.37 -3.58
CA GLN A 20 10.34 6.71 -4.14
C GLN A 20 10.93 7.70 -3.13
N VAL A 21 10.52 7.61 -1.86
CA VAL A 21 11.00 8.50 -0.79
C VAL A 21 12.17 7.90 0.00
N GLY A 22 12.66 6.72 -0.40
CA GLY A 22 13.83 6.08 0.20
C GLY A 22 13.64 5.68 1.67
N LEU A 23 12.45 5.20 2.04
CA LEU A 23 12.17 4.83 3.43
C LEU A 23 13.04 3.65 3.89
N ALA A 24 13.74 3.87 5.00
CA ALA A 24 14.51 2.83 5.67
C ALA A 24 13.56 1.78 6.27
N ARG A 25 13.55 0.60 5.65
CA ARG A 25 12.86 -0.59 6.15
C ARG A 25 13.60 -1.08 7.40
N THR A 26 12.88 -1.37 8.48
CA THR A 26 13.45 -1.83 9.75
C THR A 26 13.82 -3.31 9.73
N GLY A 27 13.43 -4.04 8.69
CA GLY A 27 13.56 -5.51 8.60
C GLY A 27 12.45 -6.26 9.36
N GLU A 28 11.65 -5.56 10.16
CA GLU A 28 10.48 -6.15 10.82
C GLU A 28 9.37 -6.47 9.81
N SER A 29 8.59 -7.47 10.17
CA SER A 29 7.47 -7.98 9.41
C SER A 29 6.25 -8.07 10.32
N ARG A 30 5.12 -7.50 9.90
CA ARG A 30 3.86 -7.51 10.67
C ARG A 30 2.73 -8.14 9.87
N SER A 31 1.91 -8.94 10.55
CA SER A 31 0.66 -9.45 10.01
C SER A 31 -0.37 -8.33 10.00
N VAL A 32 -0.98 -8.08 8.83
CA VAL A 32 -2.04 -7.06 8.69
C VAL A 32 -3.36 -7.74 8.37
N SER A 33 -4.40 -7.45 9.16
CA SER A 33 -5.77 -7.88 8.89
C SER A 33 -6.57 -6.74 8.25
N GLY A 34 -7.45 -7.09 7.31
CA GLY A 34 -8.33 -6.14 6.62
C GLY A 34 -9.26 -6.88 5.66
N ILE A 35 -10.21 -6.17 5.05
CA ILE A 35 -11.06 -6.73 3.98
C ILE A 35 -10.23 -6.76 2.69
N LEU A 36 -9.25 -7.65 2.65
CA LEU A 36 -8.63 -8.07 1.41
C LEU A 36 -9.43 -9.28 0.93
N GLY A 37 -9.88 -9.23 -0.32
CA GLY A 37 -10.50 -10.39 -0.97
C GLY A 37 -9.69 -11.66 -0.71
N THR A 38 -10.41 -12.77 -0.52
CA THR A 38 -9.93 -14.10 -0.13
C THR A 38 -8.42 -14.35 -0.30
N GLY A 39 -7.69 -14.48 0.82
CA GLY A 39 -6.76 -15.60 0.91
C GLY A 39 -5.36 -15.41 1.49
N ARG A 40 -4.91 -14.23 1.92
CA ARG A 40 -3.62 -14.13 2.64
C ARG A 40 -3.57 -12.89 3.53
N VAL A 41 -3.17 -13.08 4.78
CA VAL A 41 -2.72 -11.98 5.67
C VAL A 41 -1.37 -11.53 5.11
N PRO A 42 -1.26 -10.37 4.43
CA PRO A 42 0.02 -9.94 3.89
C PRO A 42 0.99 -9.70 5.05
N VAL A 43 2.21 -10.21 4.88
CA VAL A 43 3.33 -9.85 5.75
C VAL A 43 3.85 -8.51 5.26
N ALA A 44 3.58 -7.47 6.02
CA ALA A 44 3.96 -6.11 5.70
C ALA A 44 5.31 -5.77 6.30
N ARG A 45 6.14 -4.98 5.60
CA ARG A 45 7.39 -4.49 6.17
C ARG A 45 7.13 -3.27 7.03
N VAL A 46 7.94 -3.07 8.06
CA VAL A 46 7.87 -1.82 8.83
C VAL A 46 8.96 -0.87 8.35
N ALA A 47 8.64 0.42 8.25
CA ALA A 47 9.61 1.48 8.06
C ALA A 47 9.44 2.54 9.14
N ARG A 48 10.56 3.20 9.47
CA ARG A 48 10.56 4.35 10.37
C ARG A 48 10.58 5.61 9.53
N VAL A 49 9.65 6.51 9.82
CA VAL A 49 9.61 7.86 9.25
C VAL A 49 10.07 8.84 10.31
N ALA A 50 11.08 9.64 9.99
CA ALA A 50 11.66 10.60 10.92
C ALA A 50 10.75 11.81 11.15
N GLN A 51 10.01 12.22 10.12
CA GLN A 51 9.10 13.37 10.18
C GLN A 51 7.97 13.20 9.15
N TRP A 52 6.76 13.54 9.56
CA TRP A 52 5.60 13.65 8.67
C TRP A 52 5.16 15.09 8.52
N THR A 53 4.57 15.40 7.38
CA THR A 53 3.93 16.69 7.17
C THR A 53 2.63 16.50 6.40
N VAL A 54 1.52 16.95 7.01
CA VAL A 54 0.18 16.92 6.41
C VAL A 54 -0.29 18.37 6.32
N GLY A 55 -0.20 18.95 5.12
CA GLY A 55 -0.32 20.41 4.97
C GLY A 55 0.72 21.12 5.81
N ASP A 56 0.29 21.99 6.73
CA ASP A 56 1.18 22.74 7.63
C ASP A 56 1.44 22.04 8.98
N VAL A 57 0.86 20.86 9.19
CA VAL A 57 1.00 20.12 10.44
C VAL A 57 2.20 19.18 10.37
N ARG A 58 3.17 19.37 11.27
CA ARG A 58 4.30 18.45 11.44
C ARG A 58 3.98 17.41 12.51
N LEU A 59 4.12 16.13 12.17
CA LEU A 59 4.03 15.04 13.15
C LEU A 59 5.43 14.51 13.43
N GLY A 60 5.63 14.07 14.67
CA GLY A 60 6.87 13.47 15.13
C GLY A 60 7.18 12.14 14.43
N PRO A 61 8.34 11.54 14.76
CA PRO A 61 8.73 10.26 14.20
C PRO A 61 7.72 9.16 14.52
N GLY A 62 7.56 8.22 13.59
CA GLY A 62 6.60 7.13 13.73
C GLY A 62 6.95 5.93 12.86
N GLU A 63 6.32 4.80 13.17
CA GLU A 63 6.40 3.58 12.37
C GLU A 63 5.21 3.49 11.41
N VAL A 64 5.49 2.95 10.24
CA VAL A 64 4.48 2.66 9.22
C VAL A 64 4.67 1.30 8.65
N THR A 65 3.55 0.77 8.19
CA THR A 65 3.44 -0.53 7.57
C THR A 65 3.49 -0.36 6.05
N ILE A 66 4.42 -1.01 5.38
CA ILE A 66 4.57 -1.02 3.93
C ILE A 66 3.92 -2.30 3.39
N ILE A 67 2.95 -2.13 2.50
CA ILE A 67 2.32 -3.23 1.76
C ILE A 67 2.26 -2.89 0.26
N ASP A 68 2.24 -3.92 -0.57
CA ASP A 68 1.84 -3.79 -1.97
C ASP A 68 0.32 -3.62 -2.02
N LEU A 69 -0.15 -2.40 -2.30
CA LEU A 69 -1.59 -2.12 -2.44
C LEU A 69 -2.10 -2.46 -3.84
N GLY A 70 -1.25 -2.90 -4.76
CA GLY A 70 -1.62 -3.15 -6.16
C GLY A 70 -2.17 -1.91 -6.85
N LEU A 71 -1.87 -0.71 -6.33
CA LEU A 71 -2.30 0.55 -6.92
C LEU A 71 -1.63 0.66 -8.29
N LYS A 72 -2.39 0.40 -9.35
CA LYS A 72 -1.91 0.63 -10.72
C LYS A 72 -1.43 2.08 -10.81
N LYS A 73 -0.14 2.27 -11.12
CA LYS A 73 0.43 3.57 -11.48
C LYS A 73 -0.54 4.27 -12.43
N PRO A 74 -0.96 5.52 -12.18
CA PRO A 74 -1.83 6.24 -13.11
C PRO A 74 -1.11 6.32 -14.46
N GLY A 75 -1.57 5.53 -15.44
CA GLY A 75 -0.95 5.38 -16.76
C GLY A 75 -0.62 3.94 -17.19
N SER A 76 -0.66 2.94 -16.30
CA SER A 76 -0.54 1.54 -16.74
C SER A 76 -1.89 0.99 -17.19
N GLN A 77 -2.06 0.85 -18.52
CA GLN A 77 -3.19 0.13 -19.10
C GLN A 77 -3.25 -1.26 -18.44
N GLY A 78 -4.41 -1.61 -17.88
CA GLY A 78 -4.65 -2.94 -17.36
C GLY A 78 -4.53 -3.99 -18.47
N PRO A 79 -4.30 -5.27 -18.13
CA PRO A 79 -4.27 -6.33 -19.12
C PRO A 79 -5.60 -6.33 -19.89
N THR A 80 -5.49 -6.24 -21.22
CA THR A 80 -6.62 -6.40 -22.14
C THR A 80 -7.33 -7.72 -21.80
N PRO A 81 -8.64 -7.72 -21.53
CA PRO A 81 -9.36 -8.97 -21.30
C PRO A 81 -9.20 -9.88 -22.52
N PRO A 82 -9.00 -11.20 -22.33
CA PRO A 82 -8.86 -12.12 -23.46
C PRO A 82 -10.12 -12.05 -24.32
N GLY A 83 -9.94 -11.77 -25.61
CA GLY A 83 -11.03 -11.66 -26.58
C GLY A 83 -11.90 -12.91 -26.56
N GLY A 84 -13.18 -12.72 -26.27
CA GLY A 84 -14.20 -13.75 -26.43
C GLY A 84 -14.29 -14.13 -27.90
N ARG A 85 -13.79 -15.32 -28.25
CA ARG A 85 -14.20 -15.99 -29.48
C ARG A 85 -15.54 -16.64 -29.19
N GLY A 86 -16.56 -16.20 -29.92
CA GLY A 86 -17.84 -16.88 -29.98
C GLY A 86 -17.69 -18.28 -30.58
N THR A 87 -18.63 -19.14 -30.21
CA THR A 87 -19.39 -20.03 -31.10
C THR A 87 -20.57 -20.58 -30.29
N GLU A 88 -21.77 -20.11 -30.58
CA GLU A 88 -23.02 -20.85 -30.33
C GLU A 88 -23.04 -22.13 -31.19
N PRO A 89 -23.75 -23.15 -30.73
CA PRO A 89 -24.74 -23.82 -31.56
C PRO A 89 -26.17 -23.65 -31.04
#